data_AF-A0A8I2FW37-F1
#
_entry.id   AF-A0A8I2FW37-F1
#
_cell.length_a   1.000
_cell.length_b   1.000
_cell.length_c   1.000
_cell.angle_alpha   90.00
_cell.angle_beta   90.00
_cell.angle_gamma   90.00
#
_symmetry.space_group_name_H-M   'P 1'
#
loop_
_entity.id
_entity.type
_entity.pdbx_description
1 polymer ?
#
loop_
_entity_poly.entity_id
_entity_poly.type
_entity_poly.pdbx_seq_one_letter_code
_entity_poly.pdbx_strand_id
1 'polypeptide(L)' 'LEKEEAVQFKALGSANGGTLYMNILAALDTLFYKYTGQRDIIIGTGIAGRPHADLQGIIGMFVNTLAMRNYPQEEKTYES' A
#
# COMPACT_ATOMS: atom_id res chain seq x y z
N LEU A 1 10.51 -13.28 -5.66
CA LEU A 1 10.20 -13.40 -4.24
C LEU A 1 10.07 -14.88 -3.94
N GLU A 2 11.16 -15.47 -3.48
CA GLU A 2 11.09 -16.77 -2.83
C GLU A 2 10.11 -16.67 -1.65
N LYS A 3 9.45 -17.77 -1.28
CA LYS A 3 8.44 -17.75 -0.19
C LYS A 3 8.99 -17.16 1.11
N GLU A 4 10.29 -17.32 1.34
CA GLU A 4 10.99 -16.82 2.51
C GLU A 4 11.12 -15.29 2.52
N GLU A 5 11.45 -14.67 1.38
CA GLU A 5 11.55 -13.20 1.25
C GLU A 5 10.20 -12.52 1.46
N ALA A 6 9.12 -13.11 0.95
CA ALA A 6 7.76 -12.57 1.14
C ALA A 6 7.33 -12.61 2.62
N VAL A 7 7.73 -13.64 3.35
CA VAL A 7 7.47 -13.75 4.80
C VAL A 7 8.25 -12.68 5.57
N GLN A 8 9.53 -12.49 5.25
CA GLN A 8 10.34 -11.43 5.86
C GLN A 8 9.76 -10.04 5.55
N PHE A 9 9.36 -9.81 4.31
CA PHE A 9 8.77 -8.54 3.89
C PHE A 9 7.44 -8.26 4.61
N LYS A 10 6.61 -9.28 4.85
CA LYS A 10 5.41 -9.15 5.68
C LYS A 10 5.76 -8.86 7.15
N ALA A 11 6.76 -9.53 7.70
CA ALA A 11 7.19 -9.37 9.09
C ALA A 11 7.68 -7.94 9.37
N LEU A 12 8.43 -7.33 8.45
CA LEU A 12 8.87 -5.93 8.52
C LEU A 12 7.71 -4.93 8.69
N GLY A 13 6.57 -5.21 8.04
CA GLY A 13 5.38 -4.36 8.13
C GLY A 13 4.76 -4.48 9.51
N SER A 14 4.50 -5.72 9.93
CA SER A 14 3.93 -6.00 11.24
C SER A 14 4.78 -5.47 12.40
N ALA A 15 6.11 -5.52 12.28
CA ALA A 15 7.02 -5.01 13.31
C ALA A 15 6.89 -3.50 13.54
N ASN A 16 6.57 -2.75 12.49
CA ASN A 16 6.36 -1.29 12.53
C ASN A 16 4.88 -0.90 12.68
N GLY A 17 4.00 -1.85 13.05
CA GLY A 17 2.55 -1.62 13.15
C GLY A 17 1.85 -1.41 11.80
N GLY A 18 2.55 -1.64 10.69
CA GLY A 18 2.05 -1.53 9.32
C GLY A 18 1.51 -2.85 8.77
N THR A 19 0.88 -2.76 7.60
CA THR A 19 0.39 -3.93 6.86
C THR A 19 1.32 -4.26 5.70
N LEU A 20 1.27 -5.50 5.19
CA LEU A 20 1.99 -5.87 3.96
C LEU A 20 1.68 -4.92 2.79
N TYR A 21 0.44 -4.44 2.71
CA TYR A 21 0.04 -3.46 1.71
C TYR A 21 0.84 -2.15 1.83
N MET A 22 1.03 -1.64 3.05
CA MET A 22 1.82 -0.43 3.29
C MET A 22 3.29 -0.62 2.87
N ASN A 23 3.87 -1.80 3.12
CA ASN A 23 5.24 -2.09 2.69
C ASN A 23 5.38 -2.05 1.17
N ILE A 24 4.46 -2.71 0.46
CA ILE A 24 4.44 -2.70 -1.01
C ILE A 24 4.22 -1.27 -1.52
N LEU A 25 3.31 -0.52 -0.89
CA LEU A 25 3.01 0.86 -1.26
C LEU A 25 4.26 1.75 -1.13
N ALA A 26 4.97 1.68 0.00
CA ALA A 26 6.19 2.44 0.22
C ALA A 26 7.31 2.07 -0.77
N ALA A 27 7.47 0.78 -1.09
CA ALA A 27 8.42 0.33 -2.09
C ALA A 27 8.06 0.86 -3.49
N LEU A 28 6.77 0.91 -3.83
CA LEU A 28 6.26 1.44 -5.09
C LEU A 28 6.45 2.97 -5.18
N ASP A 29 6.13 3.70 -4.11
CA ASP A 29 6.36 5.15 -4.04
C ASP A 29 7.86 5.48 -4.20
N THR A 30 8.73 4.71 -3.54
CA THR A 30 10.20 4.88 -3.65
C THR A 30 10.68 4.60 -5.07
N LEU A 31 10.12 3.57 -5.71
CA LEU A 31 10.42 3.25 -7.11
C LEU A 31 10.00 4.41 -8.02
N PHE A 32 8.77 4.88 -7.91
CA PHE A 32 8.26 5.98 -8.72
C PHE A 32 8.99 7.29 -8.46
N TYR A 33 9.34 7.58 -7.21
CA TYR A 33 10.21 8.69 -6.86
C TYR A 33 11.53 8.63 -7.62
N LYS A 34 12.21 7.47 -7.58
CA LYS A 34 13.50 7.29 -8.25
C LYS A 34 13.41 7.40 -9.78
N TYR A 35 12.31 6.95 -10.37
CA TYR A 35 12.11 6.99 -11.83
C TYR A 35 11.65 8.35 -12.36
N THR A 36 10.89 9.10 -11.58
CA THR A 36 10.23 10.34 -12.03
C THR A 36 10.79 11.60 -11.40
N GLY A 37 11.47 11.49 -10.25
CA GLY A 37 11.90 12.62 -9.42
C GLY A 37 10.74 13.37 -8.73
N GLN A 38 9.50 12.89 -8.83
CA GLN A 38 8.33 13.59 -8.29
C GLN A 38 8.15 13.32 -6.79
N ARG A 39 8.07 14.39 -5.99
CA ARG A 39 7.82 14.33 -4.53
C ARG A 39 6.35 14.26 -4.15
N ASP A 40 5.45 14.19 -5.13
CA ASP A 40 4.00 14.12 -4.94
C ASP A 40 3.45 13.03 -5.88
N ILE A 41 3.12 11.89 -5.31
CA ILE A 41 2.75 10.67 -6.06
C ILE A 41 1.34 10.27 -5.64
N ILE A 42 0.45 10.08 -6.61
CA ILE A 42 -0.93 9.67 -6.36
C ILE A 42 -1.12 8.24 -6.89
N ILE A 43 -1.42 7.31 -5.98
CA ILE A 43 -1.67 5.90 -6.29
C ILE A 43 -3.14 5.57 -6.02
N GLY A 44 -3.84 5.07 -7.04
CA GLY A 44 -5.20 4.56 -6.90
C GLY A 44 -5.20 3.16 -6.26
N THR A 45 -6.00 2.96 -5.21
CA THR A 45 -6.17 1.67 -4.54
C THR A 45 -7.63 1.24 -4.52
N GLY A 46 -7.87 -0.04 -4.77
CA GLY A 46 -9.21 -0.62 -4.72
C GLY A 46 -9.57 -1.06 -3.30
N ILE A 47 -10.67 -0.55 -2.76
CA ILE A 47 -11.26 -0.99 -1.50
C ILE A 47 -12.56 -1.76 -1.78
N ALA A 48 -12.90 -2.72 -0.93
CA ALA A 48 -14.06 -3.59 -1.13
C ALA A 48 -15.41 -2.84 -1.22
N GLY A 49 -15.50 -1.64 -0.64
CA GLY A 49 -16.70 -0.78 -0.64
C GLY A 49 -17.96 -1.44 -0.09
N ARG A 50 -17.79 -2.37 0.86
CA ARG A 50 -18.88 -3.07 1.58
C ARG A 50 -18.91 -2.63 3.07
N PRO A 51 -19.47 -1.44 3.40
CA PRO A 51 -19.45 -0.92 4.77
C PRO A 51 -20.42 -1.65 5.71
N HIS A 52 -21.48 -2.27 5.19
CA HIS A 52 -22.48 -2.99 5.97
C HIS A 52 -22.28 -4.51 5.86
N ALA A 53 -22.47 -5.24 6.97
CA ALA A 53 -22.28 -6.69 7.04
C ALA A 53 -23.18 -7.46 6.05
N ASP A 54 -24.39 -6.97 5.82
CA ASP A 54 -25.37 -7.57 4.89
C ASP A 54 -24.88 -7.61 3.44
N LEU A 55 -23.92 -6.74 3.09
CA LEU A 55 -23.36 -6.66 1.74
C LEU A 55 -22.22 -7.66 1.51
N GLN A 56 -21.69 -8.34 2.54
CA GLN A 56 -20.51 -9.21 2.39
C GLN A 56 -20.76 -10.42 1.47
N GLY A 57 -21.97 -10.99 1.50
CA GLY A 57 -22.34 -12.18 0.70
C GLY A 57 -22.95 -11.88 -0.67
N ILE A 58 -23.15 -10.62 -1.04
CA ILE A 58 -23.86 -10.25 -2.27
C ILE A 58 -22.89 -10.21 -3.47
N ILE A 59 -23.29 -10.83 -4.57
CA ILE A 59 -22.58 -10.73 -5.85
C ILE A 59 -22.97 -9.39 -6.50
N GLY A 60 -21.98 -8.53 -6.76
CA GLY A 60 -22.19 -7.21 -7.36
C GLY A 60 -20.91 -6.37 -7.38
N MET A 61 -20.96 -5.22 -8.05
CA MET A 61 -19.85 -4.28 -8.14
C MET A 61 -19.87 -3.30 -6.95
N PHE A 62 -19.04 -3.58 -5.95
CA PHE A 62 -18.92 -2.76 -4.74
C PHE A 62 -17.54 -2.11 -4.59
N VAL A 63 -16.57 -2.45 -5.45
CA VAL A 63 -15.21 -1.93 -5.33
C VAL A 63 -15.22 -0.41 -5.54
N ASN A 64 -14.64 0.32 -4.59
CA ASN A 64 -14.39 1.75 -4.71
C ASN A 64 -12.90 2.00 -4.89
N THR A 65 -12.53 3.01 -5.68
CA THR A 65 -11.14 3.41 -5.88
C THR A 65 -10.84 4.63 -5.02
N LEU A 66 -9.89 4.51 -4.10
CA LEU A 66 -9.38 5.63 -3.31
C LEU A 66 -8.05 6.11 -3.89
N ALA A 67 -7.87 7.42 -3.98
CA ALA A 67 -6.60 8.03 -4.34
C ALA A 67 -5.76 8.24 -3.08
N MET A 68 -4.64 7.53 -2.96
CA MET A 68 -3.65 7.74 -1.92
C MET A 68 -2.58 8.70 -2.42
N ARG A 69 -2.45 9.86 -1.78
CA ARG A 69 -1.44 10.87 -2.10
C ARG A 69 -0.27 10.72 -1.13
N ASN A 70 0.89 10.40 -1.67
CA ASN A 70 2.12 10.12 -0.94
C ASN A 70 3.19 11.17 -1.24
N TYR A 71 4.00 11.48 -0.23
CA TYR A 71 5.09 12.46 -0.32
C TYR A 71 6.43 11.81 0.06
N PRO A 72 7.07 11.04 -0.83
CA PRO A 72 8.38 10.47 -0.56
C PRO A 72 9.43 11.58 -0.34
N GLN A 73 10.29 11.38 0.67
CA GLN A 73 11.39 12.29 1.02
C GLN A 73 12.69 11.49 1.05
N GLU A 74 13.76 12.03 0.45
CA GLU A 74 15.05 11.34 0.37
C GLU A 74 15.69 11.11 1.73
N GLU A 75 15.40 11.99 2.68
CA GLU A 75 16.01 12.01 4.01
C GLU A 75 15.31 11.08 5.01
N LYS A 76 14.17 10.47 4.62
CA LYS A 76 13.37 9.61 5.51
C LYS A 76 13.61 8.13 5.23
N THR A 77 14.01 7.42 6.27
CA THR A 77 14.12 5.96 6.26
C THR A 77 12.73 5.33 6.44
N TYR A 78 12.54 4.14 5.90
CA TYR A 78 11.30 3.37 6.05
C TYR A 78 10.84 3.17 7.52
N GLU A 79 11.78 3.17 8.46
CA GLU A 79 11.53 2.91 9.89
C GLU A 79 11.36 4.18 10.75
N SER A 80 11.37 5.40 10.17
CA SER A 80 11.46 6.66 10.94
C SER A 80 10.48 7.75 10.51
#